data_AF-A0AAD5EUX0-F1
#
_entry.id   AF-A0AAD5EUX0-F1
#
_cell.length_a   1.000
_cell.length_b   1.000
_cell.length_c   1.000
_cell.angle_alpha   90.00
_cell.angle_beta   90.00
_cell.angle_gamma   90.00
#
_symmetry.space_group_name_H-M   'P 1'
#
loop_
_entity.id
_entity.type
_entity.pdbx_description
1 polymer ?
#
loop_
_entity_poly.entity_id
_entity_poly.type
_entity_poly.pdbx_seq_one_letter_code
_entity_poly.pdbx_strand_id
1 'polypeptide(L)'
;MSLPSLTADYSSPLSEPFNVSHTLPAISSSSSTAEKTSYLEALRASIADTQATINKELTARMEQDKARDAAAEAKEEENYGEEVQEEED
;
A
#
# COMPACT_ATOMS: atom_id res chain seq x y z
N MET A 1 1.18 -29.71 -10.03
CA MET A 1 1.29 -29.09 -8.69
C MET A 1 1.26 -27.59 -8.90
N SER A 2 0.47 -26.84 -8.11
CA SER A 2 0.46 -25.37 -8.20
C SER A 2 1.77 -24.79 -7.67
N LEU A 3 2.26 -23.72 -8.28
CA LEU A 3 3.41 -22.98 -7.75
C LEU A 3 3.01 -22.23 -6.47
N PRO A 4 3.90 -22.17 -5.46
CA PRO A 4 3.68 -21.32 -4.29
C PRO A 4 3.76 -19.85 -4.67
N SER A 5 3.11 -18.99 -3.90
CA SER A 5 3.14 -17.54 -4.07
C SER A 5 3.34 -16.81 -2.75
N LEU A 6 4.02 -15.67 -2.82
CA LEU A 6 4.03 -14.65 -1.77
C LEU A 6 3.01 -13.59 -2.17
N THR A 7 2.03 -13.32 -1.31
CA THR A 7 1.02 -12.31 -1.57
C THR A 7 0.88 -11.35 -0.39
N ALA A 8 0.48 -10.10 -0.69
CA ALA A 8 0.10 -9.11 0.30
C ALA A 8 -1.11 -8.34 -0.20
N ASP A 9 -2.13 -8.20 0.64
CA ASP A 9 -3.36 -7.48 0.34
C ASP A 9 -3.49 -6.28 1.26
N TYR A 10 -3.72 -5.11 0.66
CA TYR A 10 -4.01 -3.88 1.37
C TYR A 10 -5.44 -3.45 1.11
N SER A 11 -6.13 -3.05 2.18
CA SER A 11 -7.46 -2.42 2.12
C SER A 11 -7.51 -1.22 3.06
N SER A 12 -8.31 -0.22 2.68
CA SER A 12 -8.56 0.99 3.46
C SER A 12 -9.97 1.52 3.17
N PRO A 13 -10.64 2.16 4.14
CA PRO A 13 -11.91 2.82 3.90
C PRO A 13 -11.80 4.09 3.05
N LEU A 14 -10.61 4.69 2.97
CA LEU A 14 -10.38 5.99 2.33
C LEU A 14 -9.46 5.93 1.10
N SER A 15 -8.87 4.76 0.83
CA SER A 15 -7.90 4.60 -0.26
C SER A 15 -8.18 3.31 -1.01
N GLU A 16 -7.98 3.33 -2.34
CA GLU A 16 -8.17 2.17 -3.20
C GLU A 16 -7.32 0.98 -2.74
N PRO A 17 -7.86 -0.26 -2.74
CA PRO A 17 -7.10 -1.44 -2.36
C PRO A 17 -5.96 -1.70 -3.35
N PHE A 18 -4.91 -2.37 -2.90
CA PHE A 18 -3.87 -2.89 -3.79
C PHE A 18 -3.39 -4.27 -3.33
N ASN A 19 -2.91 -5.06 -4.28
CA ASN A 19 -2.36 -6.39 -4.03
C ASN A 19 -0.95 -6.48 -4.62
N VAL A 20 -0.08 -7.19 -3.91
CA VAL A 20 1.22 -7.64 -4.42
C VAL A 20 1.18 -9.16 -4.49
N SER A 21 1.69 -9.73 -5.59
CA SER A 21 1.76 -11.17 -5.80
C SER A 21 3.04 -11.55 -6.55
N HIS A 22 3.80 -12.47 -5.96
CA HIS A 22 4.99 -13.05 -6.56
C HIS A 22 4.86 -14.57 -6.62
N THR A 23 5.01 -15.12 -7.82
CA THR A 23 5.13 -16.57 -8.01
C THR A 23 6.53 -17.02 -7.61
N LEU A 24 6.61 -18.08 -6.81
CA LEU A 24 7.86 -18.65 -6.31
C LEU A 24 8.18 -19.97 -7.02
N PRO A 25 9.45 -20.39 -7.06
CA PRO A 25 9.84 -21.69 -7.57
C PRO A 25 9.08 -22.84 -6.87
N ALA A 26 8.81 -23.92 -7.60
CA ALA A 26 8.23 -25.12 -7.00
C ALA A 26 9.20 -25.74 -5.98
N ILE A 27 8.68 -26.15 -4.83
CA ILE A 27 9.43 -26.87 -3.82
C ILE A 27 8.59 -28.02 -3.27
N SER A 28 9.22 -29.15 -2.96
CA SER A 28 8.60 -30.30 -2.34
C SER A 28 9.44 -30.83 -1.18
N SER A 29 8.89 -31.77 -0.41
CA SER A 29 9.62 -32.43 0.68
C SER A 29 10.88 -33.18 0.19
N SER A 30 10.89 -33.63 -1.06
CA SER A 30 12.02 -34.32 -1.69
C SER A 30 12.96 -33.39 -2.48
N SER A 31 12.77 -32.07 -2.42
CA SER A 31 13.63 -31.12 -3.15
C SER A 31 15.08 -31.18 -2.68
N SER A 32 15.98 -31.05 -3.66
CA SER A 32 17.42 -31.00 -3.42
C SER A 32 17.82 -29.73 -2.67
N THR A 33 19.02 -29.71 -2.08
CA THR A 33 19.55 -28.51 -1.43
C THR A 33 19.62 -27.33 -2.40
N ALA A 34 19.99 -27.56 -3.66
CA ALA A 34 20.07 -26.51 -4.67
C ALA A 34 18.69 -25.89 -4.96
N GLU A 35 17.65 -26.70 -5.09
CA GLU A 35 16.26 -26.24 -5.28
C GLU A 35 15.76 -25.45 -4.07
N LYS A 36 16.08 -25.91 -2.85
CA LYS A 36 15.75 -25.20 -1.61
C LYS A 36 16.45 -23.84 -1.52
N THR A 37 17.72 -23.77 -1.89
CA THR A 37 18.47 -22.52 -1.95
C THR A 37 17.85 -21.56 -2.96
N SER A 38 17.57 -22.02 -4.17
CA SER A 38 16.94 -21.20 -5.22
C SER A 38 15.56 -20.68 -4.79
N TYR A 39 14.74 -21.51 -4.13
CA TYR A 39 13.47 -21.08 -3.57
C TYR A 39 13.64 -19.97 -2.53
N LEU A 40 14.59 -20.12 -1.60
CA LEU A 40 14.83 -19.13 -0.55
C LEU A 40 15.41 -17.81 -1.10
N GLU A 41 16.26 -17.88 -2.12
CA GLU A 41 16.76 -16.70 -2.83
C GLU A 41 15.62 -15.94 -3.51
N ALA A 42 14.76 -16.66 -4.26
CA ALA A 42 13.58 -16.06 -4.89
C ALA A 42 12.63 -15.46 -3.85
N LEU A 43 12.37 -16.17 -2.75
CA LEU A 43 11.51 -15.69 -1.67
C LEU A 43 12.07 -14.40 -1.05
N ARG A 44 13.37 -14.32 -0.77
CA ARG A 44 13.99 -13.11 -0.21
C ARG A 44 13.89 -11.92 -1.17
N ALA A 45 14.12 -12.15 -2.45
CA ALA A 45 13.98 -11.11 -3.47
C ALA A 45 12.53 -10.61 -3.55
N SER A 46 11.56 -11.51 -3.60
CA SER A 46 10.13 -11.18 -3.60
C SER A 46 9.71 -10.41 -2.35
N ILE A 47 10.24 -10.76 -1.17
CA ILE A 47 9.97 -10.01 0.07
C ILE A 47 10.50 -8.58 -0.01
N ALA A 48 11.74 -8.40 -0.48
CA ALA A 48 12.34 -7.08 -0.61
C ALA A 48 11.54 -6.20 -1.60
N ASP A 49 11.09 -6.78 -2.72
CA ASP A 49 10.27 -6.08 -3.71
C ASP A 49 8.88 -5.74 -3.19
N THR A 50 8.22 -6.68 -2.51
CA THR A 50 6.94 -6.43 -1.81
C THR A 50 7.07 -5.28 -0.81
N GLN A 51 8.14 -5.26 -0.02
CA GLN A 51 8.39 -4.19 0.95
C GLN A 51 8.58 -2.84 0.24
N ALA A 52 9.39 -2.80 -0.82
CA ALA A 52 9.61 -1.59 -1.59
C ALA A 52 8.30 -1.06 -2.21
N THR A 53 7.48 -1.97 -2.76
CA THR A 53 6.17 -1.64 -3.33
C THR A 53 5.22 -1.07 -2.28
N ILE A 54 5.07 -1.73 -1.14
CA ILE A 54 4.21 -1.27 -0.04
C ILE A 54 4.66 0.11 0.44
N ASN A 55 5.96 0.30 0.68
CA ASN A 55 6.49 1.59 1.13
C ASN A 55 6.20 2.71 0.13
N LYS A 56 6.39 2.43 -1.17
CA LYS A 56 6.08 3.40 -2.23
C LYS A 56 4.60 3.77 -2.24
N GLU A 57 3.71 2.77 -2.25
CA GLU A 57 2.26 2.99 -2.30
C GLU A 57 1.74 3.75 -1.08
N LEU A 58 2.17 3.36 0.13
CA LEU A 58 1.75 4.04 1.35
C LEU A 58 2.31 5.45 1.44
N THR A 59 3.55 5.68 0.99
CA THR A 59 4.15 7.03 0.98
C THR A 59 3.40 7.96 0.04
N ALA A 60 3.09 7.50 -1.18
CA ALA A 60 2.30 8.29 -2.13
C ALA A 60 0.92 8.65 -1.58
N ARG A 61 0.28 7.73 -0.84
CA ARG A 61 -1.04 7.98 -0.22
C ARG A 61 -0.96 8.97 0.93
N MET A 62 0.08 8.90 1.77
CA MET A 62 0.30 9.90 2.81
C MET A 62 0.48 11.32 2.23
N GLU A 63 1.16 11.44 1.09
CA GLU A 63 1.30 12.72 0.41
C GLU A 63 -0.04 13.23 -0.15
N GLN A 64 -0.87 12.34 -0.71
CA GLN A 64 -2.21 12.67 -1.17
C GLN A 64 -3.12 13.09 -0.01
N ASP A 65 -3.09 12.36 1.10
CA ASP A 65 -3.86 12.68 2.31
C ASP A 65 -3.46 14.04 2.85
N LYS A 66 -2.16 14.33 2.95
CA LYS A 66 -1.65 15.63 3.40
C LYS A 66 -2.11 16.78 2.49
N ALA A 67 -2.11 16.57 1.17
CA ALA A 67 -2.58 17.59 0.22
C ALA A 67 -4.08 17.83 0.33
N ARG A 68 -4.88 16.77 0.54
CA ARG A 68 -6.33 16.87 0.78
C ARG A 68 -6.62 17.65 2.06
N ASP A 69 -5.93 17.32 3.14
CA ASP A 69 -6.17 17.94 4.45
C ASP A 69 -5.80 19.43 4.41
N ALA A 70 -4.68 19.80 3.78
CA ALA A 70 -4.30 21.20 3.58
C ALA A 70 -5.31 21.99 2.72
N ALA A 71 -5.92 21.35 1.71
CA ALA A 71 -6.97 21.98 0.91
C ALA A 71 -8.28 22.16 1.69
N ALA A 72 -8.60 21.24 2.60
CA ALA A 72 -9.75 21.35 3.47
C ALA A 72 -9.57 22.49 4.49
N GLU A 73 -8.38 22.60 5.10
CA GLU A 73 -8.03 23.69 6.01
C GLU A 73 -8.11 25.06 5.31
N ALA A 74 -7.55 25.19 4.09
CA ALA A 74 -7.64 26.45 3.33
C ALA A 74 -9.09 26.87 3.04
N LYS A 75 -9.95 25.90 2.70
CA LYS A 75 -11.38 26.15 2.47
C LYS A 75 -12.11 26.55 3.76
N GLU A 76 -11.72 25.99 4.90
CA GLU A 76 -12.27 26.35 6.21
C GLU A 76 -11.85 27.77 6.63
N GLU A 77 -10.59 28.15 6.39
CA GLU A 77 -10.09 29.51 6.63
C GLU A 77 -10.75 30.57 5.73
N GLU A 78 -11.00 30.25 4.44
CA GLU A 78 -11.74 31.13 3.52
C GLU A 78 -13.19 31.37 4.00
N ASN A 79 -13.82 30.36 4.59
CA ASN A 79 -15.17 30.45 5.14
C ASN A 79 -15.23 31.19 6.49
N TYR A 80 -14.10 31.40 7.17
CA TYR A 80 -14.02 32.11 8.45
C TYR A 80 -14.13 33.64 8.32
N GLY A 81 -14.03 34.18 7.10
CA GLY A 81 -14.20 35.62 6.80
C GLY A 81 -15.60 36.00 6.30
N GLU A 82 -16.45 35.02 6.01
CA GLU A 82 -17.90 35.21 5.82
C GLU A 82 -18.56 34.96 7.18
N GLU A 83 -18.50 35.94 8.08
CA GLU A 83 -19.39 35.99 9.23
C GLU A 83 -20.80 35.85 8.64
N VAL A 84 -21.43 34.68 8.81
CA VAL A 84 -22.84 34.49 8.52
C VAL A 84 -23.56 35.40 9.51
N GLN A 85 -23.77 36.63 9.08
CA GLN A 85 -24.71 37.56 9.67
C GLN A 85 -26.07 36.90 9.44
N GLU A 86 -26.41 35.92 10.30
CA GLU A 86 -27.79 35.56 10.55
C GLU A 86 -28.41 36.83 11.13
N GLU A 87 -28.94 37.67 10.24
CA GLU A 87 -29.78 38.80 10.56
C GLU A 87 -30.91 38.27 11.45
N GLU A 88 -30.94 38.72 12.71
CA GLU A 88 -32.11 38.63 13.57
C GLU A 88 -33.27 39.38 12.90
N ASP A 89 -34.34 38.68 12.52
CA ASP A 89 -35.70 39.21 12.38
C ASP A 89 -36.75 38.11 12.67
#